data_AF-A0A7C9VW19-F1
#
_entry.id   AF-A0A7C9VW19-F1
#
_cell.length_a   1.000
_cell.length_b   1.000
_cell.length_c   1.000
_cell.angle_alpha   90.00
_cell.angle_beta   90.00
_cell.angle_gamma   90.00
#
_symmetry.space_group_name_H-M   'P 1'
#
loop_
_entity.id
_entity.type
_entity.pdbx_description
1 polymer ?
#
loop_
_entity_poly.entity_id
_entity_poly.type
_entity_poly.pdbx_seq_one_letter_code
_entity_poly.pdbx_strand_id
1 'polypeptide(L)'
;MLWLFAQMFVLCLVSFGVGSLMTWLSVRNRLRPEPPKPRLALPAPRRAAPEDVVVEQPPVRQSLPLKGNSKTMVYHTSDSPYYNRMKGDMAFASEAEAVAAGYRMWTTKARVKV
;
A
#
# COMPACT_ATOMS: atom_id res chain seq x y z
N MET A 1 -25.86 -1.99 -50.72
CA MET A 1 -25.27 -0.92 -49.88
C MET A 1 -25.47 -1.16 -48.39
N LEU A 2 -26.70 -1.43 -47.91
CA LEU A 2 -26.99 -1.68 -46.47
C LEU A 2 -26.25 -2.87 -45.83
N TRP A 3 -25.84 -3.86 -46.63
CA TRP A 3 -25.13 -5.05 -46.15
C TRP A 3 -23.75 -4.75 -45.53
N LEU A 4 -22.97 -3.87 -46.16
CA LEU A 4 -21.68 -3.44 -45.61
C LEU A 4 -21.85 -2.58 -44.35
N PHE A 5 -22.89 -1.75 -44.30
CA PHE A 5 -23.21 -0.94 -43.12
C PHE A 5 -23.58 -1.83 -41.92
N ALA A 6 -24.37 -2.89 -42.13
CA ALA A 6 -24.68 -3.86 -41.10
C ALA A 6 -23.41 -4.56 -40.59
N GLN A 7 -22.50 -4.96 -41.49
CA GLN A 7 -21.24 -5.59 -41.13
C GLN A 7 -20.34 -4.66 -40.30
N MET A 8 -20.18 -3.40 -40.71
CA MET A 8 -19.44 -2.40 -39.93
C MET A 8 -20.08 -2.17 -38.55
N PHE A 9 -21.40 -2.06 -38.50
CA PHE A 9 -22.13 -1.87 -37.24
C PHE A 9 -21.91 -3.04 -36.28
N VAL A 10 -21.97 -4.28 -36.77
CA VAL A 10 -21.70 -5.49 -35.97
C VAL A 10 -20.26 -5.49 -35.46
N LEU A 11 -19.28 -5.18 -36.31
CA LEU A 11 -17.87 -5.10 -35.89
C LEU A 11 -17.64 -4.02 -34.82
N CYS A 12 -18.31 -2.87 -34.94
CA CYS A 12 -18.27 -1.80 -33.94
C CYS A 12 -18.87 -2.26 -32.60
N LEU A 13 -20.05 -2.90 -32.62
CA LEU A 13 -20.69 -3.40 -31.40
C LEU A 13 -19.85 -4.45 -30.70
N VAL A 14 -19.25 -5.38 -31.45
CA VAL A 14 -18.35 -6.39 -30.90
C VAL A 14 -17.13 -5.74 -30.26
N SER A 15 -16.46 -4.82 -30.96
CA SER A 15 -15.29 -4.12 -30.43
C SER A 15 -15.60 -3.32 -29.17
N PHE A 16 -16.75 -2.64 -29.14
CA PHE A 16 -17.24 -1.92 -27.98
C PHE A 16 -17.55 -2.86 -26.80
N GLY A 17 -18.19 -3.99 -27.07
CA GLY A 17 -18.47 -5.02 -26.08
C GLY A 17 -17.21 -5.59 -25.44
N VAL A 18 -16.20 -5.92 -26.26
CA VAL A 18 -14.89 -6.40 -25.78
C VAL A 18 -14.19 -5.34 -24.94
N GLY A 19 -14.17 -4.08 -25.39
CA GLY A 19 -13.56 -2.98 -24.63
C GLY A 19 -14.24 -2.71 -23.29
N SER A 20 -15.57 -2.72 -23.27
CA SER A 20 -16.38 -2.58 -22.05
C SER A 20 -16.13 -3.74 -21.09
N LEU A 21 -16.12 -4.98 -21.58
CA LEU A 21 -15.84 -6.16 -20.78
C LEU A 21 -14.44 -6.13 -20.18
N MET A 22 -13.42 -5.76 -20.97
CA MET A 22 -12.03 -5.62 -20.50
C MET A 22 -11.90 -4.57 -19.39
N THR A 23 -12.58 -3.43 -19.55
CA THR A 23 -12.65 -2.36 -18.55
C THR A 23 -13.35 -2.84 -17.28
N TRP A 24 -14.49 -3.51 -17.43
CA TRP A 24 -15.24 -4.06 -16.31
C TRP A 24 -14.46 -5.14 -15.55
N LEU A 25 -13.79 -6.06 -16.25
CA LEU A 25 -12.93 -7.08 -15.63
C LEU A 25 -11.78 -6.43 -14.85
N SER A 26 -11.18 -5.37 -15.38
CA SER A 26 -10.15 -4.60 -14.69
C SER A 26 -10.69 -3.98 -13.41
N VAL A 27 -11.84 -3.30 -13.46
CA VAL A 27 -12.47 -2.70 -12.27
C VAL A 27 -12.91 -3.76 -11.26
N ARG A 28 -13.49 -4.87 -11.72
CA ARG A 28 -13.94 -5.99 -10.87
C ARG A 28 -12.78 -6.66 -10.14
N ASN A 29 -11.62 -6.77 -10.77
CA ASN A 29 -10.42 -7.32 -10.13
C ASN A 29 -9.87 -6.37 -9.04
N ARG A 30 -10.01 -5.05 -9.23
CA ARG A 30 -9.67 -4.05 -8.19
C ARG A 30 -10.65 -4.07 -7.01
N LEU A 31 -11.90 -4.43 -7.27
CA LEU A 31 -12.97 -4.52 -6.27
C LEU A 31 -12.94 -5.79 -5.44
N ARG A 32 -12.09 -6.80 -5.75
CA ARG A 32 -11.83 -7.93 -4.86
C ARG A 32 -11.16 -7.37 -3.59
N PRO A 33 -11.89 -7.18 -2.48
CA PRO A 33 -11.25 -6.82 -1.24
C PRO A 33 -10.48 -8.07 -0.82
N GLU A 34 -9.22 -7.89 -0.45
CA GLU A 34 -8.48 -8.89 0.31
C GLU A 34 -9.43 -9.38 1.42
N PRO A 35 -9.71 -10.70 1.51
CA PRO A 35 -10.55 -11.22 2.57
C PRO A 35 -9.94 -10.74 3.90
N PRO A 36 -10.73 -10.20 4.83
CA PRO A 36 -10.19 -9.76 6.11
C PRO A 36 -9.42 -10.93 6.69
N LYS A 37 -8.09 -10.78 6.75
CA LYS A 37 -7.16 -11.75 7.31
C LYS A 37 -7.82 -12.26 8.58
N PRO A 38 -8.15 -13.58 8.66
CA PRO A 38 -8.73 -14.14 9.87
C PRO A 38 -7.84 -13.62 10.99
N ARG A 39 -8.44 -12.87 11.93
CA ARG A 39 -7.76 -12.53 13.17
C ARG A 39 -7.41 -13.86 13.78
N LEU A 40 -6.21 -14.34 13.45
CA LEU A 40 -5.47 -15.35 14.17
C LEU A 40 -5.70 -14.99 15.63
N ALA A 41 -6.41 -15.91 16.28
CA ALA A 41 -6.79 -15.81 17.67
C ALA A 41 -5.63 -15.17 18.44
N LEU A 42 -5.91 -14.03 19.06
CA LEU A 42 -4.97 -13.43 20.00
C LEU A 42 -4.51 -14.55 20.94
N PRO A 43 -3.19 -14.79 21.09
CA PRO A 43 -2.72 -15.60 22.20
C PRO A 43 -3.27 -14.92 23.46
N ALA A 44 -3.98 -15.71 24.26
CA ALA A 44 -4.59 -15.28 25.51
C ALA A 44 -3.59 -14.44 26.34
N PRO A 45 -4.07 -13.47 27.15
CA PRO A 45 -3.20 -12.59 27.91
C PRO A 45 -2.33 -13.44 28.84
N ARG A 46 -1.05 -13.61 28.49
CA ARG A 46 -0.09 -14.24 29.38
C ARG A 46 0.17 -13.23 30.50
N ARG A 47 -0.39 -13.52 31.67
CA ARG A 47 -0.20 -12.81 32.93
C ARG A 47 1.27 -12.42 33.13
N ALA A 48 1.46 -11.14 33.42
CA ALA A 48 2.40 -10.52 34.37
C ALA A 48 3.85 -11.04 34.53
N ALA A 49 4.74 -10.04 34.54
CA ALA A 49 6.01 -9.89 35.28
C ALA A 49 7.33 -10.18 34.53
N PRO A 50 8.45 -9.54 34.92
CA PRO A 50 8.68 -8.10 35.14
C PRO A 50 9.96 -7.61 34.40
N GLU A 51 10.26 -6.34 34.63
CA GLU A 51 11.37 -5.51 34.13
C GLU A 51 12.74 -6.20 33.94
N ASP A 52 13.46 -5.80 32.88
CA ASP A 52 14.88 -5.52 33.04
C ASP A 52 15.47 -4.63 31.92
N VAL A 53 16.38 -3.76 32.36
CA VAL A 53 17.37 -2.95 31.63
C VAL A 53 16.93 -1.60 31.03
N VAL A 54 17.06 -0.59 31.88
CA VAL A 54 17.40 0.79 31.57
C VAL A 54 18.68 0.86 30.71
N VAL A 55 18.59 1.46 29.52
CA VAL A 55 19.72 2.16 28.88
C VAL A 55 19.24 3.57 28.52
N GLU A 56 19.89 4.54 29.12
CA GLU A 56 19.67 5.98 28.94
C GLU A 56 20.41 6.46 27.69
N GLN A 57 19.68 6.91 26.65
CA GLN A 57 20.20 7.72 25.51
C GLN A 57 19.05 8.52 24.84
N PRO A 58 19.33 9.70 24.26
CA PRO A 58 18.56 10.96 24.37
C PRO A 58 17.27 10.96 23.51
N PRO A 59 16.33 11.91 23.71
CA PRO A 59 14.90 11.68 23.58
C PRO A 59 14.56 11.14 22.20
N VAL A 60 14.45 9.81 22.11
CA VAL A 60 13.95 9.14 20.92
C VAL A 60 12.52 9.57 20.82
N ARG A 61 12.27 10.57 19.95
CA ARG A 61 10.95 11.05 19.61
C ARG A 61 10.15 9.82 19.25
N GLN A 62 9.22 9.47 20.15
CA GLN A 62 8.22 8.42 20.06
C GLN A 62 8.21 7.82 18.66
N SER A 63 8.90 6.68 18.50
CA SER A 63 9.07 6.01 17.21
C SER A 63 7.72 5.46 16.77
N LEU A 64 6.89 6.34 16.21
CA LEU A 64 5.70 5.97 15.48
C LEU A 64 6.15 5.01 14.38
N PRO A 65 5.56 3.81 14.27
CA PRO A 65 6.04 2.78 13.36
C PRO A 65 6.08 3.32 11.93
N LEU A 66 7.28 3.41 11.35
CA LEU A 66 7.48 3.88 9.98
C LEU A 66 6.87 2.87 9.03
N LYS A 67 5.96 3.32 8.19
CA LYS A 67 5.19 2.40 7.35
C LYS A 67 5.90 2.20 6.01
N GLY A 68 6.38 1.00 5.78
CA GLY A 68 7.09 0.58 4.58
C GLY A 68 6.21 -0.22 3.63
N ASN A 69 6.28 0.08 2.34
CA ASN A 69 5.71 -0.77 1.30
C ASN A 69 6.83 -1.58 0.64
N SER A 70 6.79 -2.90 0.83
CA SER A 70 7.80 -3.85 0.34
C SER A 70 7.86 -3.93 -1.18
N LYS A 71 6.75 -3.67 -1.87
CA LYS A 71 6.68 -3.66 -3.34
C LYS A 71 7.38 -2.46 -3.95
N THR A 72 7.30 -1.29 -3.32
CA THR A 72 7.92 -0.06 -3.82
C THR A 72 9.23 0.29 -3.15
N MET A 73 9.60 -0.41 -2.07
CA MET A 73 10.75 -0.07 -1.21
C MET A 73 10.72 1.40 -0.78
N VAL A 74 9.52 1.91 -0.44
CA VAL A 74 9.34 3.29 0.02
C VAL A 74 8.76 3.25 1.43
N TYR A 75 9.35 4.03 2.34
CA TYR A 75 8.82 4.22 3.68
C TYR A 75 8.22 5.61 3.86
N HIS A 76 7.19 5.67 4.69
CA HIS A 76 6.49 6.89 5.07
C HIS A 76 6.70 7.16 6.56
N THR A 77 7.08 8.40 6.87
CA THR A 77 7.07 8.96 8.22
C THR A 77 5.68 9.45 8.58
N SER A 78 5.40 9.54 9.89
CA SER A 78 4.15 10.11 10.44
C SER A 78 3.88 11.53 9.93
N ASP A 79 4.95 12.27 9.60
CA ASP A 79 4.87 13.64 9.08
C ASP A 79 4.39 13.71 7.62
N SER A 80 4.39 12.60 6.90
CA SER A 80 3.94 12.59 5.50
C SER A 80 2.40 12.54 5.42
N PRO A 81 1.74 13.38 4.57
CA PRO A 81 0.28 13.36 4.39
C PRO A 81 -0.29 12.01 3.94
N TYR A 82 0.57 11.17 3.36
CA TYR A 82 0.22 9.86 2.84
C TYR A 82 0.43 8.72 3.83
N TYR A 83 0.96 8.98 5.03
CA TYR A 83 1.20 7.97 6.07
C TYR A 83 -0.05 7.15 6.39
N ASN A 84 -1.18 7.83 6.64
CA ASN A 84 -2.45 7.18 6.96
C ASN A 84 -3.13 6.51 5.74
N ARG A 85 -2.81 6.97 4.53
CA ARG A 85 -3.38 6.43 3.28
C ARG A 85 -2.63 5.19 2.80
N MET A 86 -1.34 5.12 3.08
CA MET A 86 -0.52 3.98 2.68
C MET A 86 -0.91 2.74 3.49
N LYS A 87 -1.19 1.64 2.80
CA LYS A 87 -1.23 0.30 3.41
C LYS A 87 0.13 -0.35 3.18
N GLY A 88 1.11 0.04 4.00
CA GLY A 88 2.39 -0.67 4.05
C GLY A 88 2.27 -2.01 4.78
N ASP A 89 3.05 -2.97 4.29
CA ASP A 89 3.13 -4.34 4.79
C ASP A 89 4.22 -4.51 5.86
N MET A 90 5.16 -3.56 5.94
CA MET A 90 6.23 -3.53 6.93
C MET A 90 6.13 -2.29 7.82
N ALA A 91 6.51 -2.46 9.07
CA ALA A 91 6.68 -1.40 10.05
C ALA A 91 8.13 -1.40 10.52
N PHE A 92 8.82 -0.27 10.38
CA PHE A 92 10.18 -0.09 10.90
C PHE A 92 10.14 0.70 12.20
N ALA A 93 11.07 0.41 13.12
CA ALA A 93 11.20 1.17 14.35
C ALA A 93 11.96 2.49 14.14
N SER A 94 12.81 2.56 13.11
CA SER A 94 13.62 3.75 12.80
C SER A 94 13.90 3.92 11.31
N GLU A 95 14.17 5.15 10.88
CA GLU A 95 14.52 5.48 9.49
C GLU A 95 15.83 4.79 9.07
N ALA A 96 16.77 4.67 10.01
CA ALA A 96 18.05 4.00 9.78
C ALA A 96 17.85 2.52 9.42
N GLU A 97 16.89 1.85 10.06
CA GLU A 97 16.55 0.46 9.79
C GLU A 97 15.88 0.31 8.42
N ALA A 98 14.98 1.23 8.07
CA ALA A 98 14.34 1.25 6.76
C ALA A 98 15.37 1.46 5.63
N VAL A 99 16.33 2.37 5.82
CA VAL A 99 17.41 2.62 4.85
C VAL A 99 18.38 1.44 4.76
N ALA A 100 18.73 0.81 5.89
CA ALA A 100 19.54 -0.41 5.91
C ALA A 100 18.87 -1.58 5.18
N ALA A 101 17.54 -1.68 5.28
CA ALA A 101 16.72 -2.63 4.53
C ALA A 101 16.53 -2.24 3.04
N GLY A 102 17.13 -1.13 2.59
CA GLY A 102 17.08 -0.67 1.20
C GLY A 102 15.86 0.17 0.83
N TYR A 103 15.07 0.63 1.81
CA TYR A 103 13.92 1.48 1.56
C TYR A 103 14.31 2.95 1.42
N ARG A 104 13.60 3.65 0.54
CA ARG A 104 13.79 5.08 0.26
C ARG A 104 12.71 5.90 0.95
N MET A 105 13.08 7.07 1.46
CA MET A 105 12.12 8.01 2.05
C MET A 105 11.14 8.49 0.99
N TRP A 106 9.84 8.53 1.32
CA TRP A 106 8.86 9.18 0.46
C TRP A 106 9.16 10.69 0.33
N THR A 107 9.20 11.18 -0.91
CA THR A 107 9.36 12.61 -1.22
C THR A 107 8.17 13.11 -2.04
N THR A 108 7.64 14.28 -1.71
CA THR A 108 6.69 14.99 -2.58
C THR A 108 7.49 15.62 -3.71
N LYS A 109 6.97 15.64 -4.95
CA LYS A 109 7.63 16.31 -6.08
C LYS A 109 7.99 17.79 -5.80
N ALA A 110 7.27 18.44 -4.90
CA ALA A 110 7.53 19.82 -4.46
C ALA A 110 8.78 19.99 -3.56
N ARG A 111 9.35 18.92 -3.00
CA ARG A 111 10.53 18.99 -2.12
C ARG A 111 11.86 19.04 -2.91
N VAL A 112 11.83 18.94 -4.24
CA VAL A 112 13.02 19.14 -5.08
C VAL A 112 13.10 20.62 -5.44
N LYS A 113 13.60 21.44 -4.52
CA LYS A 113 14.06 22.79 -4.85
C LYS A 113 15.52 22.62 -5.27
N VAL A 114 15.78 22.67 -6.58
CA VAL A 114 17.12 22.76 -7.16
C VAL A 114 17.71 24.13 -6.83
#